data_AF-A0A7C1PFT5-F1
#
_entry.id   AF-A0A7C1PFT5-F1
#
_cell.length_a   1.000
_cell.length_b   1.000
_cell.length_c   1.000
_cell.angle_alpha   90.00
_cell.angle_beta   90.00
_cell.angle_gamma   90.00
#
_symmetry.space_group_name_H-M   'P 1'
#
loop_
_entity.id
_entity.type
_entity.pdbx_description
1 polymer ?
#
loop_
_entity_poly.entity_id
_entity_poly.type
_entity_poly.pdbx_seq_one_letter_code
_entity_poly.pdbx_strand_id
1 'polypeptide(L)' 'MQVLVRDNNVDQALRALKKKMQREGIFREMKMRDFFEKPSEKRAREKAEA' A
#
# COMPACT_ATOMS: atom_id res chain seq x y z
N MET A 1 -6.48 8.45 4.23
CA MET A 1 -5.69 8.27 5.47
C MET A 1 -5.23 9.64 5.94
N GLN A 2 -5.59 10.07 7.15
CA GLN A 2 -5.20 11.39 7.69
C GLN A 2 -4.26 11.19 8.89
N VAL A 3 -3.21 12.01 8.98
CA VAL A 3 -2.27 12.04 10.11
C VAL A 3 -2.24 13.45 10.67
N LEU A 4 -2.49 13.57 11.97
CA LEU A 4 -2.41 14.83 12.70
C LEU A 4 -0.95 15.09 13.05
N VAL A 5 -0.38 16.17 12.51
CA VAL A 5 0.96 16.63 12.86
C VAL A 5 0.85 17.38 14.19
N ARG A 6 1.52 16.88 15.23
CA ARG A 6 1.64 17.56 16.53
C ARG A 6 3.07 18.11 16.64
N ASP A 7 3.19 19.31 17.22
CA ASP A 7 4.47 19.95 17.57
C ASP A 7 5.44 20.22 16.39
N ASN A 8 4.90 20.56 15.20
CA ASN A 8 5.69 20.79 13.96
C ASN A 8 6.58 19.62 13.53
N ASN A 9 6.41 18.42 14.10
CA ASN A 9 7.25 17.27 13.80
C ASN A 9 6.72 16.49 12.58
N VAL A 10 6.96 17.07 11.41
CA VAL A 10 6.51 16.54 10.11
C VAL A 10 7.18 15.20 9.78
N ASP A 11 8.46 15.02 10.14
CA ASP A 11 9.19 13.78 9.91
C ASP A 11 8.58 12.58 10.65
N GLN A 12 8.15 12.79 11.89
CA GLN A 12 7.52 11.73 12.66
C GLN A 12 6.13 11.38 12.10
N ALA A 13 5.37 12.38 11.67
CA ALA A 13 4.08 12.17 11.00
C ALA A 13 4.24 11.38 9.69
N LEU A 14 5.25 11.70 8.88
CA LEU A 14 5.57 10.97 7.65
C LEU A 14 6.02 9.53 7.92
N ARG A 15 6.84 9.30 8.95
CA ARG A 15 7.24 7.94 9.36
C ARG A 15 6.05 7.12 9.84
N ALA A 16 5.15 7.71 10.62
CA ALA A 16 3.93 7.05 11.09
C ALA A 16 2.99 6.71 9.92
N LEU A 17 2.80 7.64 8.98
CA LEU A 17 2.02 7.44 7.77
C LEU A 17 2.60 6.29 6.93
N LYS A 18 3.91 6.32 6.64
CA LYS A 18 4.60 5.28 5.88
C LYS A 18 4.47 3.91 6.54
N LYS A 19 4.66 3.81 7.85
CA LYS A 19 4.55 2.55 8.59
C LYS A 19 3.13 1.98 8.57
N LYS A 20 2.12 2.84 8.62
CA LYS A 20 0.72 2.41 8.57
C LYS A 20 0.29 2.04 7.13
N MET A 21 0.76 2.76 6.10
CA MET A 21 0.55 2.38 4.68
C MET A 21 1.24 1.06 4.31
N GLN A 22 2.40 0.75 4.89
CA GLN A 22 3.06 -0.54 4.70
C GLN A 22 2.25 -1.70 5.30
N ARG A 23 1.61 -1.50 6.46
CA ARG A 23 0.74 -2.52 7.07
C ARG A 23 -0.54 -2.75 6.28
N GLU A 24 -1.10 -1.69 5.70
CA GLU A 24 -2.30 -1.77 4.86
C GLU A 24 -2.01 -2.40 3.49
N GLY A 25 -0.77 -2.80 3.19
CA GLY A 25 -0.44 -3.51 1.95
C GLY A 25 -0.54 -2.66 0.67
N ILE A 26 -0.86 -1.36 0.82
CA ILE A 26 -1.14 -0.43 -0.28
C ILE A 26 0.03 -0.35 -1.27
N PHE A 27 1.28 -0.44 -0.78
CA PHE A 27 2.45 -0.43 -1.66
C PHE A 27 2.57 -1.68 -2.54
N ARG A 28 2.09 -2.84 -2.07
CA ARG A 28 2.00 -4.05 -2.90
C ARG A 28 0.90 -3.91 -3.94
N GLU A 29 -0.26 -3.41 -3.53
CA GLU A 29 -1.38 -3.19 -4.46
C GLU A 29 -1.05 -2.14 -5.53
N MET A 30 -0.39 -1.04 -5.17
CA MET A 30 0.05 -0.02 -6.12
C MET A 30 0.98 -0.64 -7.17
N LYS A 31 2.01 -1.37 -6.74
CA LYS A 31 2.94 -2.04 -7.66
C LYS A 31 2.26 -3.08 -8.56
N MET A 32 1.24 -3.76 -8.05
CA MET A 32 0.46 -4.75 -8.82
C MET A 32 -0.53 -4.12 -9.80
N ARG A 33 -0.90 -2.84 -9.61
CA ARG A 33 -1.86 -2.10 -10.45
C ARG A 33 -1.19 -1.14 -11.43
N ASP A 34 0.12 -0.91 -11.32
CA ASP A 34 0.89 -0.08 -12.25
C ASP A 34 0.89 -0.63 -13.69
N PHE A 35 0.71 -1.94 -13.85
CA PHE A 35 0.66 -2.61 -15.14
C PHE A 35 -0.68 -3.31 -15.34
N PHE A 36 -1.23 -3.24 -16.55
CA PHE A 36 -2.44 -3.97 -16.90
C PHE A 36 -2.18 -5.49 -16.83
N GLU A 37 -2.74 -6.14 -15.83
CA GLU A 37 -2.72 -7.59 -15.69
C GLU A 37 -3.92 -8.18 -16.42
N LYS A 38 -3.69 -9.18 -17.29
CA LYS A 38 -4.80 -9.84 -17.97
C LYS A 38 -5.70 -10.55 -16.96
N PRO A 39 -7.03 -10.57 -17.15
CA PRO A 39 -7.95 -11.23 -16.22
C PRO A 39 -7.74 -12.75 -16.09
N SER A 40 -7.00 -13.38 -16.99
CA SER A 40 -6.51 -14.76 -16.85
C SER A 40 -5.37 -14.88 -15.83
N GLU A 41 -4.43 -13.93 -15.82
CA GLU A 41 -3.28 -13.90 -14.91
C GLU A 41 -3.71 -13.52 -13.49
N LYS A 42 -4.65 -12.58 -13.37
CA LYS A 42 -5.28 -12.23 -12.09
C LYS A 42 -5.92 -13.45 -11.41
N ARG A 43 -6.70 -14.25 -12.18
CA ARG A 43 -7.32 -15.49 -11.69
C ARG A 43 -6.30 -16.57 -11.31
N ALA A 44 -5.16 -16.63 -11.98
CA ALA A 44 -4.10 -17.59 -11.66
C ALA A 44 -3.37 -17.21 -10.37
N ARG A 45 -3.11 -15.92 -10.16
CA ARG A 45 -2.49 -15.40 -8.93
C ARG A 45 -3.41 -15.53 -7.72
N GLU A 46 -4.68 -15.16 -7.84
CA GLU A 46 -5.66 -15.32 -6.75
C GLU A 46 -5.79 -16.77 -6.29
N LYS A 47 -5.63 -17.75 -7.20
CA LYS A 47 -5.60 -19.18 -6.85
C LYS A 47 -4.29 -19.65 -6.20
N ALA A 48 -3.19 -18.94 -6.44
CA ALA A 48 -1.87 -19.29 -5.88
C ALA A 48 -1.58 -18.55 -4.56
N GLU A 49 -2.29 -17.45 -4.29
CA GLU A 49 -2.13 -16.60 -3.11
C GLU A 49 -3.15 -16.93 -1.99
N ALA A 50 -4.08 -17.87 -2.26
CA ALA A 50 -4.95 -18.52 -1.28
C ALA A 50 -4.26 -19.73 -0.63
#